data_AF-A0A0B8PGC0-F1
#
_entry.id   AF-A0A0B8PGC0-F1
#
_cell.length_a   1.000
_cell.length_b   1.000
_cell.length_c   1.000
_cell.angle_alpha   90.00
_cell.angle_beta   90.00
_cell.angle_gamma   90.00
#
_symmetry.space_group_name_H-M   'P 1'
#
loop_
_entity.id
_entity.type
_entity.pdbx_description
1 polymer ?
#
loop_
_entity_poly.entity_id
_entity_poly.type
_entity_poly.pdbx_seq_one_letter_code
_entity_poly.pdbx_strand_id
1 'polypeptide(L)'
;MIELSKNDSRLQKPVTEESFNDLTPQLWRYLDEFNSVAWRGGKHFPSGTTETLRLLDDGQLDLAVTFNPNAVYSAQSAGNLEETTRVYAMEEGALSNIHFLAIPWNASAKEGAMVAINFLLSPEAQSRKGDLNVWGDPSVLEKQYLTGSAKRSEQFKSVAEPHPSCRHASNKSG
;
A
#
# COMPACT_ATOMS: atom_id res chain seq x y z
N MET A 1 1.07 16.40 -2.95
CA MET A 1 0.35 17.70 -2.99
C MET A 1 0.27 18.36 -1.62
N ILE A 2 -0.11 17.64 -0.56
CA ILE A 2 -0.16 18.19 0.82
C ILE A 2 1.16 18.87 1.20
N GLU A 3 2.29 18.17 1.05
CA GLU A 3 3.61 18.76 1.33
C GLU A 3 3.97 19.92 0.37
N LEU A 4 3.75 19.72 -0.93
CA LEU A 4 4.09 20.72 -1.97
C LEU A 4 3.35 22.05 -1.76
N SER A 5 2.10 22.02 -1.28
CA SER A 5 1.32 23.23 -1.00
C SER A 5 1.49 23.76 0.42
N LYS A 6 2.36 23.17 1.24
CA LYS A 6 2.47 23.47 2.68
C LYS A 6 1.13 23.33 3.41
N ASN A 7 0.41 22.24 3.11
CA ASN A 7 -0.87 21.88 3.69
C ASN A 7 -1.97 22.94 3.46
N ASP A 8 -2.08 23.46 2.23
CA ASP A 8 -3.14 24.41 1.86
C ASP A 8 -4.53 23.83 2.14
N SER A 9 -5.29 24.50 3.00
CA SER A 9 -6.63 24.09 3.44
C SER A 9 -7.64 23.91 2.30
N ARG A 10 -7.41 24.50 1.12
CA ARG A 10 -8.25 24.33 -0.08
C ARG A 10 -8.24 22.89 -0.59
N LEU A 11 -7.21 22.09 -0.28
CA LEU A 11 -7.17 20.65 -0.59
C LEU A 11 -8.29 19.85 0.10
N GLN A 12 -8.91 20.41 1.13
CA GLN A 12 -10.02 19.78 1.87
C GLN A 12 -11.40 20.31 1.52
N LYS A 13 -11.48 21.18 0.51
CA LYS A 13 -12.74 21.74 0.03
C LYS A 13 -13.05 21.15 -1.33
N PRO A 14 -14.32 21.20 -1.78
CA PRO A 14 -14.64 20.94 -3.18
C PRO A 14 -13.74 21.76 -4.10
N VAL A 15 -13.24 21.14 -5.15
CA VAL A 15 -12.36 21.79 -6.12
C VAL A 15 -13.10 22.94 -6.81
N THR A 16 -12.44 24.08 -6.94
CA THR A 16 -12.88 25.21 -7.77
C THR A 16 -11.89 25.38 -8.92
N GLU A 17 -12.29 26.04 -10.00
CA GLU A 17 -11.38 26.31 -11.12
C GLU A 17 -10.16 27.12 -10.65
N GLU A 18 -10.37 28.10 -9.78
CA GLU A 18 -9.30 28.87 -9.13
C GLU A 18 -8.35 27.96 -8.33
N SER A 19 -8.86 27.11 -7.42
CA SER A 19 -7.99 26.27 -6.59
C SER A 19 -7.25 25.20 -7.40
N PHE A 20 -7.86 24.70 -8.48
CA PHE A 20 -7.22 23.78 -9.41
C PHE A 20 -6.05 24.46 -10.14
N ASN A 21 -6.30 25.63 -10.71
CA ASN A 21 -5.31 26.39 -11.48
C ASN A 21 -4.16 26.91 -10.60
N ASP A 22 -4.43 27.20 -9.33
CA ASP A 22 -3.39 27.63 -8.39
C ASP A 22 -2.52 26.48 -7.88
N LEU A 23 -3.13 25.35 -7.53
CA LEU A 23 -2.44 24.30 -6.76
C LEU A 23 -1.81 23.22 -7.65
N THR A 24 -2.46 22.84 -8.75
CA THR A 24 -1.98 21.72 -9.57
C THR A 24 -0.70 22.00 -10.35
N PRO A 25 -0.35 23.24 -10.79
CA PRO A 25 0.92 23.47 -11.47
C PRO A 25 2.15 23.07 -10.66
N GLN A 26 2.08 23.19 -9.33
CA GLN A 26 3.17 22.76 -8.44
C GLN A 26 3.36 21.24 -8.47
N LEU A 27 2.26 20.48 -8.52
CA LEU A 27 2.30 19.02 -8.66
C LEU A 27 2.89 18.62 -10.00
N TRP A 28 2.43 19.24 -11.10
CA TRP A 28 2.90 18.89 -12.44
C TRP A 28 4.39 19.17 -12.61
N ARG A 29 4.87 20.34 -12.17
CA ARG A 29 6.30 20.65 -12.19
C ARG A 29 7.13 19.64 -11.39
N TYR A 30 6.65 19.23 -10.21
CA TYR A 30 7.32 18.21 -9.41
C TYR A 30 7.38 16.86 -10.14
N LEU A 31 6.28 16.43 -10.77
CA LEU A 31 6.22 15.17 -11.52
C LEU A 31 7.11 15.21 -12.78
N ASP A 32 7.20 16.36 -13.45
CA ASP A 32 8.09 16.56 -14.59
C ASP A 32 9.57 16.43 -14.18
N GLU A 33 9.95 17.04 -13.05
CA GLU A 33 11.30 16.88 -12.47
C GLU A 33 11.55 15.42 -12.07
N PHE A 34 10.57 14.76 -11.44
CA PHE A 34 10.68 13.37 -11.00
C PHE A 34 10.88 12.38 -12.15
N ASN A 35 10.26 12.63 -13.31
CA ASN A 35 10.41 11.75 -14.48
C ASN A 35 11.87 11.59 -14.92
N SER A 36 12.74 12.56 -14.63
CA SER A 36 14.17 12.48 -14.96
C SER A 36 14.92 11.34 -14.24
N VAL A 37 14.45 10.97 -13.05
CA VAL A 37 15.02 9.89 -12.22
C VAL A 37 14.14 8.64 -12.18
N ALA A 38 12.92 8.71 -12.72
CA ALA A 38 12.06 7.55 -12.86
C ALA A 38 12.64 6.55 -13.87
N TRP A 39 12.28 5.28 -13.71
CA TRP A 39 12.69 4.21 -14.62
C TRP A 39 12.35 4.57 -16.08
N ARG A 40 13.32 4.37 -16.98
CA ARG A 40 13.20 4.73 -18.41
C ARG A 40 12.74 6.18 -18.65
N GLY A 41 13.13 7.10 -17.78
CA GLY A 41 12.81 8.52 -17.89
C GLY A 41 11.32 8.83 -17.76
N GLY A 42 10.57 8.02 -16.99
CA GLY A 42 9.14 8.19 -16.77
C GLY A 42 8.25 7.87 -17.98
N LYS A 43 8.82 7.33 -19.06
CA LYS A 43 8.06 6.92 -20.27
C LYS A 43 7.40 5.55 -20.13
N HIS A 44 7.93 4.74 -19.21
CA HIS A 44 7.43 3.42 -18.88
C HIS A 44 7.51 3.23 -17.37
N PHE A 45 6.53 2.51 -16.82
CA PHE A 45 6.49 2.15 -15.41
C PHE A 45 6.33 0.63 -15.30
N PRO A 46 6.86 0.01 -14.24
CA PRO A 46 6.58 -1.40 -13.97
C PRO A 46 5.06 -1.63 -13.86
N SER A 47 4.59 -2.75 -14.38
CA SER A 47 3.17 -3.15 -14.40
C SER A 47 2.62 -3.51 -13.02
N GLY A 48 3.48 -3.71 -12.01
CA GLY A 48 3.09 -3.97 -10.63
C GLY A 48 4.27 -4.41 -9.77
N THR A 49 3.99 -4.71 -8.49
CA THR A 49 5.01 -5.00 -7.48
C THR A 49 5.98 -6.11 -7.88
N THR A 50 5.49 -7.19 -8.50
CA THR A 50 6.36 -8.30 -8.94
C THR A 50 7.41 -7.85 -9.94
N GLU A 51 7.03 -7.03 -10.93
CA GLU A 51 7.98 -6.51 -11.91
C GLU A 51 8.92 -5.50 -11.27
N THR A 52 8.42 -4.63 -10.38
CA THR A 52 9.24 -3.67 -9.65
C THR A 52 10.33 -4.36 -8.82
N LEU A 53 10.00 -5.44 -8.09
CA LEU A 53 10.98 -6.18 -7.30
C LEU A 53 12.01 -6.89 -8.17
N ARG A 54 11.59 -7.48 -9.31
CA ARG A 54 12.51 -8.09 -10.27
C ARG A 54 13.48 -7.06 -10.85
N LEU A 55 13.01 -5.85 -11.17
CA LEU A 55 13.86 -4.78 -11.66
C LEU A 55 14.84 -4.26 -10.60
N LEU A 56 14.45 -4.28 -9.32
CA LEU A 56 15.36 -4.00 -8.20
C LEU A 56 16.43 -5.09 -8.08
N ASP A 57 16.05 -6.36 -8.14
CA ASP A 57 16.99 -7.50 -8.10
C ASP A 57 17.99 -7.48 -9.27
N ASP A 58 17.51 -7.16 -10.48
CA ASP A 58 18.35 -6.97 -11.67
C ASP A 58 19.27 -5.73 -11.59
N GLY A 59 19.15 -4.89 -10.55
CA GLY A 59 19.89 -3.63 -10.43
C GLY A 59 19.46 -2.53 -11.41
N GLN A 60 18.26 -2.64 -12.00
CA GLN A 60 17.69 -1.62 -12.90
C GLN A 60 16.95 -0.51 -12.13
N LEU A 61 16.62 -0.75 -10.86
CA LEU A 61 16.06 0.21 -9.94
C LEU A 61 16.90 0.25 -8.67
N ASP A 62 17.10 1.43 -8.10
CA ASP A 62 17.67 1.58 -6.76
C ASP A 62 16.61 1.47 -5.65
N LEU A 63 15.33 1.64 -6.00
CA LEU A 63 14.21 1.65 -5.06
C LEU A 63 12.97 0.96 -5.66
N ALA A 64 12.35 0.09 -4.88
CA ALA A 64 11.03 -0.49 -5.16
C ALA A 64 10.01 -0.06 -4.10
N VAL A 65 8.94 0.60 -4.53
CA VAL A 65 7.84 1.01 -3.64
C VAL A 65 6.85 -0.14 -3.48
N THR A 66 6.46 -0.44 -2.24
CA THR A 66 5.56 -1.55 -1.90
C THR A 66 4.63 -1.18 -0.75
N PHE A 67 3.40 -1.70 -0.80
CA PHE A 67 2.42 -1.59 0.30
C PHE A 67 2.57 -2.71 1.34
N ASN A 68 3.29 -3.78 1.03
CA ASN A 68 3.55 -4.86 1.99
C ASN A 68 4.86 -4.54 2.76
N PRO A 69 4.80 -4.24 4.07
CA PRO A 69 5.97 -3.89 4.87
C PRO A 69 6.98 -5.03 5.00
N ASN A 70 6.55 -6.27 4.76
CA ASN A 70 7.39 -7.47 4.80
C ASN A 70 7.88 -7.91 3.41
N ALA A 71 7.60 -7.15 2.35
CA ALA A 71 7.91 -7.57 0.98
C ALA A 71 9.40 -7.92 0.78
N VAL A 72 10.31 -7.16 1.38
CA VAL A 72 11.76 -7.44 1.32
C VAL A 72 12.08 -8.78 1.97
N TYR A 73 11.60 -9.03 3.18
CA TYR A 73 11.87 -10.28 3.90
C TYR A 73 11.27 -11.50 3.18
N SER A 74 10.06 -11.36 2.65
CA SER A 74 9.44 -12.44 1.87
C SER A 74 10.14 -12.70 0.54
N ALA A 75 10.58 -11.66 -0.16
CA ALA A 75 11.34 -11.81 -1.39
C ALA A 75 12.73 -12.42 -1.14
N GLN A 76 13.42 -12.01 -0.07
CA GLN A 76 14.69 -12.62 0.36
C GLN A 76 14.51 -14.10 0.70
N SER A 77 13.48 -14.44 1.48
CA SER A 77 13.18 -15.85 1.78
C SER A 77 12.86 -16.68 0.53
N ALA A 78 12.34 -16.06 -0.52
CA ALA A 78 12.04 -16.71 -1.79
C ALA A 78 13.24 -16.71 -2.76
N GLY A 79 14.36 -16.08 -2.41
CA GLY A 79 15.54 -15.94 -3.27
C GLY A 79 15.36 -14.96 -4.44
N ASN A 80 14.41 -14.02 -4.33
CA ASN A 80 14.10 -13.01 -5.35
C ASN A 80 14.68 -11.62 -5.04
N LEU A 81 15.39 -11.48 -3.92
CA LEU A 81 16.14 -10.29 -3.55
C LEU A 81 17.36 -10.69 -2.73
N GLU A 82 18.47 -10.00 -2.96
CA GLU A 82 19.69 -10.12 -2.16
C GLU A 82 19.47 -9.78 -0.67
N GLU A 83 20.19 -10.47 0.23
CA GLU A 83 20.12 -10.25 1.68
C GLU A 83 20.53 -8.83 2.10
N THR A 84 21.30 -8.14 1.25
CA THR A 84 21.72 -6.75 1.49
C THR A 84 20.59 -5.73 1.25
N THR A 85 19.49 -6.13 0.59
CA THR A 85 18.34 -5.26 0.36
C THR A 85 17.68 -4.88 1.69
N ARG A 86 17.36 -3.60 1.88
CA ARG A 86 16.79 -3.09 3.13
C ARG A 86 15.47 -2.39 2.90
N VAL A 87 14.59 -2.51 3.90
CA VAL A 87 13.36 -1.72 3.95
C VAL A 87 13.71 -0.30 4.38
N TYR A 88 13.16 0.68 3.67
CA TYR A 88 13.22 2.09 4.02
C TYR A 88 11.80 2.61 4.27
N ALA A 89 11.58 3.20 5.44
CA ALA A 89 10.33 3.88 5.78
C ALA A 89 10.56 5.40 5.76
N MET A 90 9.67 6.14 5.10
CA MET A 90 9.74 7.60 5.03
C MET A 90 9.42 8.23 6.40
N GLU A 91 10.20 9.23 6.81
CA GLU A 91 10.06 9.88 8.12
C GLU A 91 8.73 10.61 8.28
N GLU A 92 8.26 11.27 7.22
CA GLU A 92 6.98 12.01 7.17
C GLU A 92 5.75 11.09 7.05
N GLY A 93 5.97 9.78 7.11
CA GLY A 93 4.94 8.76 6.93
C GLY A 93 4.74 8.36 5.47
N ALA A 94 3.84 7.40 5.28
CA ALA A 94 3.50 6.85 3.97
C ALA A 94 2.00 6.62 3.87
N LEU A 95 1.49 6.61 2.63
CA LEU A 95 0.12 6.21 2.38
C LEU A 95 -0.03 4.72 2.70
N SER A 96 -0.96 4.40 3.58
CA SER A 96 -1.33 3.01 3.89
C SER A 96 -2.62 2.65 3.15
N ASN A 97 -2.82 1.36 2.93
CA ASN A 97 -4.04 0.83 2.35
C ASN A 97 -4.50 -0.39 3.16
N ILE A 98 -5.81 -0.62 3.17
CA ILE A 98 -6.43 -1.83 3.70
C ILE A 98 -7.23 -2.49 2.58
N HIS A 99 -7.03 -3.80 2.42
CA HIS A 99 -7.76 -4.59 1.43
C HIS A 99 -9.04 -5.15 2.04
N PHE A 100 -10.12 -5.19 1.27
CA PHE A 100 -11.43 -5.68 1.70
C PHE A 100 -11.88 -6.89 0.88
N LEU A 101 -12.66 -7.76 1.52
CA LEU A 101 -13.41 -8.83 0.86
C LEU A 101 -14.87 -8.39 0.76
N ALA A 102 -15.48 -8.56 -0.42
CA ALA A 102 -16.86 -8.14 -0.68
C ALA A 102 -17.62 -9.21 -1.47
N ILE A 103 -18.92 -9.29 -1.22
CA ILE A 103 -19.87 -10.12 -1.99
C ILE A 103 -20.73 -9.17 -2.83
N PRO A 104 -20.63 -9.19 -4.16
CA PRO A 104 -21.49 -8.37 -5.02
C PRO A 104 -22.97 -8.66 -4.79
N TRP A 105 -23.83 -7.64 -4.90
CA TRP A 105 -25.27 -7.77 -4.64
C TRP A 105 -25.96 -8.82 -5.54
N ASN A 106 -25.43 -9.03 -6.75
CA ASN A 106 -25.91 -9.96 -7.77
C ASN A 106 -25.13 -11.29 -7.82
N ALA A 107 -24.31 -11.60 -6.81
CA ALA A 107 -23.58 -12.86 -6.77
C ALA A 107 -24.55 -14.06 -6.80
N SER A 108 -24.28 -15.03 -7.67
CA SER A 108 -25.11 -16.23 -7.86
C SER A 108 -24.96 -17.26 -6.73
N ALA A 109 -23.88 -17.19 -5.94
CA ALA A 109 -23.57 -18.11 -4.84
C ALA A 109 -23.13 -17.34 -3.59
N LYS A 110 -24.05 -16.61 -2.96
CA LYS A 110 -23.75 -15.73 -1.81
C LYS A 110 -23.27 -16.50 -0.59
N GLU A 111 -23.94 -17.61 -0.28
CA GLU A 111 -23.65 -18.47 0.85
C GLU A 111 -22.25 -19.09 0.71
N GLY A 112 -21.91 -19.55 -0.49
CA GLY A 112 -20.57 -20.06 -0.81
C GLY A 112 -19.49 -18.97 -0.65
N ALA A 113 -19.77 -17.74 -1.12
CA ALA A 113 -18.86 -16.62 -0.94
C ALA A 113 -18.66 -16.27 0.55
N MET A 114 -19.71 -16.34 1.39
CA MET A 114 -19.58 -16.14 2.83
C MET A 114 -18.68 -17.18 3.50
N VAL A 115 -18.81 -18.46 3.11
CA VAL A 115 -17.94 -19.53 3.61
C VAL A 115 -16.47 -19.26 3.26
N ALA A 116 -16.21 -18.87 2.00
CA ALA A 116 -14.86 -18.54 1.56
C ALA A 116 -14.28 -17.33 2.32
N ILE A 117 -15.05 -16.27 2.52
CA ILE A 117 -14.62 -15.09 3.27
C ILE A 117 -14.33 -15.45 4.73
N ASN A 118 -15.20 -16.24 5.39
CA ASN A 118 -14.98 -16.69 6.76
C ASN A 118 -13.69 -17.50 6.89
N PHE A 119 -13.40 -18.35 5.90
CA PHE A 119 -12.12 -19.07 5.86
C PHE A 119 -10.95 -18.12 5.67
N LEU A 120 -11.01 -17.19 4.72
CA LEU A 120 -9.92 -16.22 4.48
C LEU A 120 -9.62 -15.34 5.71
N LEU A 121 -10.62 -15.10 6.57
CA LEU A 121 -10.49 -14.37 7.83
C LEU A 121 -10.15 -15.26 9.03
N SER A 122 -9.96 -16.58 8.85
CA SER A 122 -9.65 -17.48 9.96
C SER A 122 -8.22 -17.30 10.47
N PRO A 123 -7.94 -17.65 11.74
CA PRO A 123 -6.58 -17.65 12.31
C PRO A 123 -5.55 -18.39 11.45
N GLU A 124 -5.92 -19.53 10.86
CA GLU A 124 -5.04 -20.36 10.05
C GLU A 124 -4.71 -19.67 8.72
N ALA A 125 -5.72 -19.17 8.01
CA ALA A 125 -5.52 -18.47 6.74
C ALA A 125 -4.71 -17.18 6.93
N GLN A 126 -5.01 -16.42 7.97
CA GLN A 126 -4.30 -15.18 8.28
C GLN A 126 -2.87 -15.42 8.79
N SER A 127 -2.64 -16.50 9.55
CA SER A 127 -1.28 -16.93 9.91
C SER A 127 -0.47 -17.31 8.68
N ARG A 128 -1.07 -18.03 7.72
CA ARG A 128 -0.42 -18.40 6.46
C ARG A 128 -0.15 -17.18 5.58
N LYS A 129 -1.10 -16.24 5.49
CA LYS A 129 -0.95 -14.98 4.75
C LYS A 129 0.24 -14.16 5.26
N GLY A 130 0.37 -14.03 6.59
CA GLY A 130 1.48 -13.32 7.21
C GLY A 130 2.79 -14.13 7.33
N ASP A 131 2.82 -15.38 6.87
CA ASP A 131 4.05 -16.18 6.89
C ASP A 131 5.04 -15.62 5.86
N LEU A 132 6.24 -15.25 6.32
CA LEU A 132 7.27 -14.62 5.50
C LEU A 132 7.73 -15.55 4.39
N ASN A 133 7.70 -16.86 4.61
CA ASN A 133 8.09 -17.86 3.63
C ASN A 133 6.99 -18.18 2.59
N VAL A 134 5.82 -17.54 2.72
CA VAL A 134 4.66 -17.78 1.83
C VAL A 134 4.23 -16.49 1.12
N TRP A 135 3.80 -15.48 1.86
CA TRP A 135 3.35 -14.20 1.30
C TRP A 135 3.81 -13.02 2.16
N GLY A 136 3.83 -13.17 3.48
CA GLY A 136 4.31 -12.18 4.44
C GLY A 136 3.40 -10.97 4.60
N ASP A 137 2.29 -10.88 3.88
CA ASP A 137 1.38 -9.74 3.96
C ASP A 137 0.66 -9.73 5.32
N PRO A 138 0.80 -8.67 6.16
CA PRO A 138 0.33 -8.69 7.54
C PRO A 138 -1.15 -9.09 7.71
N SER A 139 -1.42 -9.84 8.78
CA SER A 139 -2.77 -10.26 9.14
C SER A 139 -3.63 -9.09 9.65
N VAL A 140 -4.94 -9.18 9.44
CA VAL A 140 -5.94 -8.28 10.05
C VAL A 140 -6.37 -8.69 11.46
N LEU A 141 -6.03 -9.90 11.90
CA LEU A 141 -6.30 -10.40 13.25
C LEU A 141 -5.22 -9.96 14.25
N GLU A 142 -5.61 -9.89 15.52
CA GLU A 142 -4.70 -9.64 16.63
C GLU A 142 -3.65 -10.76 16.77
N LYS A 143 -2.44 -10.39 17.22
CA LYS A 143 -1.28 -11.30 17.36
C LYS A 143 -1.57 -12.54 18.21
N GLN A 144 -2.51 -12.48 19.16
CA GLN A 144 -2.85 -13.63 20.00
C GLN A 144 -3.46 -14.81 19.21
N TYR A 145 -4.13 -14.52 18.08
CA TYR A 145 -4.72 -15.53 17.20
C TYR A 145 -3.75 -16.06 16.15
N LEU A 146 -2.55 -15.48 16.05
CA LEU A 146 -1.59 -15.81 15.01
C LEU A 146 -0.53 -16.82 15.47
N THR A 147 -0.03 -17.58 14.49
CA THR A 147 1.08 -18.52 14.65
C THR A 147 2.20 -18.22 13.65
N GLY A 148 3.33 -18.93 13.72
CA GLY A 148 4.44 -18.76 12.78
C GLY A 148 5.13 -17.39 12.84
N SER A 149 5.70 -16.94 11.72
CA SER A 149 6.33 -15.62 11.61
C SER A 149 5.29 -14.49 11.62
N ALA A 150 4.05 -14.74 11.19
CA ALA A 150 2.96 -13.76 11.19
C ALA A 150 2.73 -13.15 12.58
N LYS A 151 2.84 -13.95 13.64
CA LYS A 151 2.72 -13.46 15.04
C LYS A 151 3.77 -12.41 15.41
N ARG A 152 4.94 -12.49 14.80
CA ARG A 152 6.11 -11.64 15.11
C ARG A 152 6.23 -10.43 14.20
N SER A 153 5.38 -10.28 13.17
CA SER A 153 5.46 -9.13 12.28
C SER A 153 5.25 -7.84 13.06
N GLU A 154 6.15 -6.89 12.87
CA GLU A 154 6.03 -5.53 13.39
C GLU A 154 5.47 -4.62 12.30
N GLN A 155 4.53 -3.77 12.68
CA GLN A 155 4.00 -2.75 11.79
C GLN A 155 4.79 -1.46 12.02
N PHE A 156 5.07 -0.74 10.94
CA PHE A 156 5.59 0.62 11.06
C PHE A 156 4.61 1.48 11.85
N LYS A 157 5.15 2.42 12.63
CA LYS A 157 4.31 3.34 13.41
C LYS A 157 3.44 4.15 12.43
N SER A 158 2.13 4.04 12.62
CA SER A 158 1.19 4.88 11.88
C SER A 158 1.28 6.32 12.40
N VAL A 159 1.40 7.27 11.49
CA VAL A 159 1.17 8.69 11.78
C VAL A 159 -0.33 8.93 11.58
N ALA A 160 -0.98 9.56 12.57
CA ALA A 160 -2.40 9.83 12.50
C ALA A 160 -2.70 10.70 11.27
N GLU A 161 -3.64 10.26 10.42
CA GLU A 161 -4.06 11.01 9.25
C GLU A 161 -4.75 12.32 9.72
N PRO A 162 -4.19 13.51 9.41
CA PRO A 162 -4.75 14.77 9.91
C PRO A 162 -6.03 15.19 9.17
N HIS A 163 -6.46 14.46 8.13
CA HIS A 163 -7.46 14.95 7.19
C HIS A 163 -8.93 14.54 7.47
N PRO A 164 -9.91 15.47 7.34
CA PRO A 164 -11.33 15.19 7.56
C PRO A 164 -12.05 14.45 6.43
N SER A 165 -11.45 14.34 5.24
CA SER A 165 -12.09 13.76 4.05
C SER A 165 -12.49 12.29 4.24
N CYS A 166 -11.70 11.52 4.98
CA CYS A 166 -12.02 10.13 5.35
C CYS A 166 -13.26 10.00 6.25
N ARG A 167 -13.61 11.01 7.07
CA ARG A 167 -14.81 10.95 7.94
C ARG A 167 -16.13 11.05 7.18
N HIS A 168 -16.13 11.75 6.04
CA HIS A 168 -17.36 11.94 5.25
C HIS A 168 -17.66 10.77 4.32
N ALA A 169 -16.66 9.96 3.96
CA ALA A 169 -16.85 8.75 3.16
C ALA A 169 -17.61 7.66 3.94
N SER A 170 -17.41 7.58 5.26
CA SER A 170 -18.08 6.59 6.12
C SER A 170 -19.56 6.89 6.40
N ASN A 171 -20.01 8.13 6.20
CA ASN A 171 -21.38 8.57 6.52
C ASN A 171 -22.37 8.48 5.34
N LYS A 172 -21.95 7.98 4.17
CA LYS A 172 -22.83 7.84 2.99
C LYS A 172 -23.29 6.40 2.73
N SER A 173 -23.10 5.49 3.68
CA SER A 173 -23.49 4.08 3.58
C SER A 173 -24.56 3.66 4.59
N GLY A 174 -25.30 4.61 5.16
CA GLY A 174 -26.45 4.38 6.05
C GLY A 174 -27.77 4.49 5.31
#